data_AF-A0A6A0I1S5-F1
#
_entry.id   AF-A0A6A0I1S5-F1
#
_cell.length_a   1.000
_cell.length_b   1.000
_cell.length_c   1.000
_cell.angle_alpha   90.00
_cell.angle_beta   90.00
_cell.angle_gamma   90.00
#
_symmetry.space_group_name_H-M   'P 1'
#
loop_
_entity.id
_entity.type
_entity.pdbx_description
1 polymer ?
#
loop_
_entity_poly.entity_id
_entity_poly.type
_entity_poly.pdbx_seq_one_letter_code
_entity_poly.pdbx_strand_id
1 'polypeptide(L)'
;MTKKNENISIAICSKCQHQRMRPKAQLFSQSDLQAPGVLKSKLEWEQQDQERRQIEMQRLDAGQPFNYEPYHYAWCAAYTPYDAQLQDVIANALKDGEPEHVRQLAKESVKRGQELIRRAKADDTAALDELAESGRATMNPVTGEIMQIYALCARMNPTGQCPLFEPKSAPK
;
A
#
# COMPACT_ATOMS: atom_id res chain seq x y z
N MET A 1 7.25 30.75 -5.15
CA MET A 1 7.12 29.67 -6.16
C MET A 1 6.09 28.68 -5.67
N THR A 2 4.82 28.91 -6.02
CA THR A 2 3.67 28.08 -5.64
C THR A 2 3.70 26.80 -6.46
N LYS A 3 4.03 25.66 -5.83
CA LYS A 3 3.80 24.34 -6.45
C LYS A 3 2.31 24.24 -6.73
N LYS A 4 1.93 24.16 -8.02
CA LYS A 4 0.57 23.81 -8.44
C LYS A 4 0.19 22.55 -7.68
N ASN A 5 -0.92 22.59 -6.93
CA ASN A 5 -1.68 21.40 -6.59
C ASN A 5 -2.17 20.83 -7.92
N GLU A 6 -1.31 20.05 -8.59
CA GLU A 6 -1.77 19.10 -9.58
C GLU A 6 -2.73 18.21 -8.84
N ASN A 7 -3.99 18.31 -9.22
CA ASN A 7 -5.03 17.38 -8.83
C ASN A 7 -4.57 16.04 -9.41
N ILE A 8 -3.74 15.30 -8.66
CA ILE A 8 -3.16 14.04 -9.09
C ILE A 8 -4.36 13.18 -9.44
N SER A 9 -4.63 13.00 -10.73
CA SER A 9 -5.69 12.12 -11.17
C SER A 9 -5.23 10.73 -10.78
N ILE A 10 -5.67 10.27 -9.61
CA ILE A 10 -5.32 8.96 -9.07
C ILE A 10 -5.84 7.95 -10.09
N ALA A 11 -4.93 7.38 -10.89
CA ALA A 11 -5.35 6.41 -11.86
C ALA A 11 -5.80 5.14 -11.15
N ILE A 12 -7.02 4.72 -11.45
CA ILE A 12 -7.69 3.67 -10.70
C ILE A 12 -7.22 2.31 -11.22
N CYS A 13 -6.38 1.62 -10.45
CA CYS A 13 -5.95 0.24 -10.72
C CYS A 13 -7.06 -0.81 -10.47
N SER A 14 -8.35 -0.45 -10.50
CA SER A 14 -9.49 -1.30 -10.10
C SER A 14 -9.55 -2.66 -10.83
N LYS A 15 -9.11 -2.64 -12.09
CA LYS A 15 -9.09 -3.80 -13.00
C LYS A 15 -7.80 -4.61 -12.94
N CYS A 16 -6.79 -4.17 -12.18
CA CYS A 16 -5.51 -4.87 -12.05
C CYS A 16 -5.60 -5.99 -11.02
N GLN A 17 -5.08 -7.19 -11.34
CA GLN A 17 -5.03 -8.31 -10.42
C GLN A 17 -4.12 -8.08 -9.21
N HIS A 18 -3.18 -7.13 -9.28
CA HIS A 18 -2.27 -6.80 -8.17
C HIS A 18 -2.85 -5.78 -7.20
N GLN A 19 -3.96 -5.13 -7.59
CA GLN A 19 -4.65 -4.23 -6.69
C GLN A 19 -5.25 -5.03 -5.53
N ARG A 20 -5.01 -4.54 -4.32
CA ARG A 20 -5.56 -5.07 -3.09
C ARG A 20 -6.29 -3.94 -2.37
N MET A 21 -7.42 -4.29 -1.76
CA MET A 21 -8.19 -3.40 -0.91
C MET A 21 -8.75 -4.26 0.20
N ARG A 22 -8.60 -3.81 1.43
CA ARG A 22 -9.13 -4.52 2.58
C ARG A 22 -10.67 -4.62 2.45
N PRO A 23 -11.27 -5.81 2.61
CA PRO A 23 -12.72 -5.93 2.58
C PRO A 23 -13.32 -5.13 3.74
N LYS A 24 -14.42 -4.41 3.47
CA LYS A 24 -15.16 -3.70 4.51
C LYS A 24 -15.77 -4.74 5.45
N ALA A 25 -15.43 -4.64 6.74
CA ALA A 25 -16.01 -5.53 7.74
C ALA A 25 -17.52 -5.25 7.86
N GLN A 26 -18.34 -6.28 7.66
CA GLN A 26 -19.78 -6.19 7.91
C GLN A 26 -20.04 -6.66 9.35
N LEU A 27 -19.86 -5.74 10.31
CA LEU A 27 -19.93 -6.07 11.74
C LEU A 27 -21.36 -6.14 12.31
N PHE A 28 -22.35 -5.59 11.59
CA PHE A 28 -23.71 -5.49 12.07
C PHE A 28 -24.69 -5.99 11.01
N SER A 29 -25.58 -6.91 11.37
CA SER A 29 -26.67 -7.33 10.49
C SER A 29 -27.88 -6.39 10.60
N GLN A 30 -28.78 -6.41 9.61
CA GLN A 30 -29.99 -5.57 9.64
C GLN A 30 -30.91 -5.88 10.83
N SER A 31 -30.96 -7.12 11.29
CA SER A 31 -31.71 -7.52 12.47
C SER A 31 -31.12 -6.97 13.77
N ASP A 32 -29.79 -6.85 13.86
CA ASP A 32 -29.13 -6.37 15.08
C ASP A 32 -29.36 -4.87 15.30
N LEU A 33 -29.57 -4.11 14.22
CA LEU A 33 -29.81 -2.66 14.27
C LEU A 33 -31.14 -2.26 14.91
N GLN A 34 -31.98 -3.22 15.31
CA GLN A 34 -33.21 -2.97 16.06
C GLN A 34 -32.94 -2.77 17.56
N ALA A 35 -31.79 -3.26 18.07
CA ALA A 35 -31.43 -3.14 19.48
C ALA A 35 -30.72 -1.79 19.76
N PRO A 36 -31.18 -0.97 20.74
CA PRO A 36 -30.56 0.31 21.06
C PRO A 36 -29.06 0.23 21.40
N GLY A 37 -28.64 -0.84 22.08
CA GLY A 37 -27.22 -1.07 22.39
C GLY A 37 -26.36 -1.28 21.14
N VAL A 38 -26.88 -1.99 20.14
CA VAL A 38 -26.19 -2.23 18.87
C VAL A 38 -26.13 -0.96 18.04
N LEU A 39 -27.17 -0.12 18.06
CA LEU A 39 -27.15 1.19 17.40
C LEU A 39 -26.03 2.07 17.94
N LYS A 40 -25.86 2.10 19.27
CA LYS A 40 -24.74 2.82 19.89
C LYS A 40 -23.39 2.28 19.43
N SER A 41 -23.20 0.96 19.46
CA SER A 41 -21.95 0.33 19.01
C SER A 41 -21.67 0.57 17.52
N LYS A 42 -22.70 0.61 16.68
CA LYS A 42 -22.55 0.98 15.27
C LYS A 42 -22.08 2.42 15.12
N LEU A 43 -22.69 3.37 15.84
CA LEU A 43 -22.29 4.78 15.80
C LEU A 43 -20.84 4.96 16.25
N GLU A 44 -20.43 4.30 17.34
CA GLU A 44 -19.04 4.30 17.82
C GLU A 44 -18.08 3.72 16.76
N TRP A 45 -18.47 2.62 16.12
CA TRP A 45 -17.66 2.03 15.05
C TRP A 45 -17.55 2.94 13.82
N GLU A 46 -18.65 3.57 13.40
CA GLU A 46 -18.67 4.52 12.29
C GLU A 46 -17.79 5.74 12.58
N GLN A 47 -17.82 6.25 13.82
CA GLN A 47 -16.95 7.34 14.27
C GLN A 47 -15.47 6.94 14.19
N GLN A 48 -15.11 5.76 14.72
CA GLN A 48 -13.74 5.25 14.62
C GLN A 48 -13.28 5.03 13.17
N ASP A 49 -14.19 4.60 12.29
CA ASP A 49 -13.89 4.45 10.86
C ASP A 49 -13.60 5.79 10.18
N GLN A 50 -14.40 6.82 10.50
CA GLN A 50 -14.17 8.19 10.03
C GLN A 50 -12.83 8.74 10.52
N GLU A 51 -12.50 8.56 11.80
CA GLU A 51 -11.22 8.98 12.36
C GLU A 51 -10.04 8.29 11.65
N ARG A 52 -10.12 6.96 11.45
CA ARG A 52 -9.10 6.22 10.67
C ARG A 52 -8.96 6.77 9.26
N ARG A 53 -10.07 7.05 8.58
CA ARG A 53 -10.06 7.60 7.22
C ARG A 53 -9.36 8.96 7.18
N GLN A 54 -9.61 9.83 8.15
CA GLN A 54 -8.94 11.13 8.24
C GLN A 54 -7.44 10.98 8.46
N ILE A 55 -7.01 10.06 9.34
CA ILE A 55 -5.59 9.76 9.57
C ILE A 55 -4.92 9.25 8.29
N GLU A 56 -5.55 8.31 7.59
CA GLU A 56 -5.02 7.78 6.34
C GLU A 56 -4.94 8.85 5.24
N MET A 57 -5.95 9.72 5.16
CA MET A 57 -5.95 10.84 4.22
C MET A 57 -4.80 11.81 4.52
N GLN A 58 -4.61 12.20 5.78
CA GLN A 58 -3.49 13.05 6.19
C GLN A 58 -2.14 12.41 5.86
N ARG A 59 -1.99 11.09 6.09
CA ARG A 59 -0.78 10.35 5.71
C ARG A 59 -0.56 10.33 4.21
N LEU A 60 -1.63 10.14 3.44
CA LEU A 60 -1.56 10.17 1.98
C LEU A 60 -1.05 11.53 1.50
N ASP A 61 -1.69 12.61 1.95
CA ASP A 61 -1.40 14.00 1.58
C ASP A 61 0.00 14.44 2.02
N ALA A 62 0.44 13.99 3.20
CA ALA A 62 1.77 14.26 3.72
C ALA A 62 2.88 13.42 3.05
N GLY A 63 2.54 12.52 2.13
CA GLY A 63 3.52 11.62 1.51
C GLY A 63 4.07 10.53 2.45
N GLN A 64 3.49 10.36 3.64
CA GLN A 64 3.99 9.41 4.64
C GLN A 64 3.77 7.95 4.18
N PRO A 65 4.67 7.02 4.55
CA PRO A 65 4.51 5.61 4.23
C PRO A 65 3.42 4.96 5.07
N PHE A 66 2.83 3.88 4.54
CA PHE A 66 1.85 3.05 5.23
C PHE A 66 2.53 1.77 5.70
N ASN A 67 2.74 1.66 7.00
CA ASN A 67 3.39 0.50 7.66
C ASN A 67 2.38 -0.58 8.09
N TYR A 68 1.13 -0.47 7.63
CA TYR A 68 0.05 -1.43 7.83
C TYR A 68 -0.77 -1.50 6.55
N GLU A 69 -1.55 -2.58 6.40
CA GLU A 69 -2.46 -2.69 5.26
C GLU A 69 -3.53 -1.57 5.33
N PRO A 70 -3.55 -0.63 4.36
CA PRO A 70 -4.47 0.50 4.42
C PRO A 70 -5.93 0.05 4.40
N TYR A 71 -6.76 0.70 5.22
CA TYR A 71 -8.18 0.39 5.35
C TYR A 71 -9.00 1.01 4.22
N HIS A 72 -8.67 2.24 3.79
CA HIS A 72 -9.47 3.01 2.84
C HIS A 72 -8.81 3.20 1.47
N TYR A 73 -7.53 2.85 1.34
CA TYR A 73 -6.77 3.04 0.10
C TYR A 73 -6.33 1.72 -0.51
N ALA A 74 -6.39 1.64 -1.83
CA ALA A 74 -5.88 0.48 -2.55
C ALA A 74 -4.35 0.48 -2.59
N TRP A 75 -3.76 -0.70 -2.39
CA TRP A 75 -2.32 -0.93 -2.45
C TRP A 75 -1.99 -1.97 -3.53
N CYS A 76 -0.74 -1.97 -3.99
CA CYS A 76 -0.27 -2.82 -5.08
C CYS A 76 0.61 -3.95 -4.55
N ALA A 77 0.16 -5.20 -4.72
CA ALA A 77 0.93 -6.38 -4.35
C ALA A 77 2.20 -6.56 -5.19
N ALA A 78 2.23 -6.07 -6.43
CA ALA A 78 3.41 -6.15 -7.29
C ALA A 78 4.52 -5.13 -6.93
N TYR A 79 4.20 -4.19 -6.04
CA TYR A 79 5.16 -3.20 -5.52
C TYR A 79 5.32 -3.27 -4.01
N THR A 80 4.74 -4.27 -3.34
CA THR A 80 4.83 -4.42 -1.88
C THR A 80 5.64 -5.68 -1.57
N PRO A 81 6.71 -5.61 -0.75
CA PRO A 81 7.16 -4.45 0.04
C PRO A 81 7.69 -3.30 -0.83
N TYR A 82 7.30 -2.07 -0.47
CA TYR A 82 7.70 -0.86 -1.18
C TYR A 82 9.22 -0.70 -1.22
N ASP A 83 9.79 -0.27 -2.34
CA ASP A 83 11.22 0.01 -2.47
C ASP A 83 11.41 1.44 -2.97
N ALA A 84 11.95 2.29 -2.10
CA ALA A 84 12.17 3.70 -2.41
C ALA A 84 13.21 3.88 -3.53
N GLN A 85 14.22 3.02 -3.57
CA GLN A 85 15.31 3.10 -4.55
C GLN A 85 14.84 2.66 -5.93
N LEU A 86 13.89 1.72 -5.99
CA LEU A 86 13.36 1.21 -7.26
C LEU A 86 12.42 2.20 -7.96
N GLN A 87 11.76 3.09 -7.21
CA GLN A 87 10.76 3.99 -7.79
C GLN A 87 11.36 4.86 -8.91
N ASP A 88 12.55 5.42 -8.69
CA ASP A 88 13.23 6.26 -9.68
C ASP A 88 13.73 5.44 -10.88
N VAL A 89 14.23 4.22 -10.63
CA VAL A 89 14.68 3.30 -11.68
C VAL A 89 13.52 2.95 -12.62
N ILE A 90 12.35 2.64 -12.05
CA ILE A 90 11.15 2.33 -12.82
C ILE A 90 10.67 3.54 -13.61
N ALA A 91 10.66 4.72 -13.00
CA ALA A 91 10.26 5.94 -13.66
C ALA A 91 11.16 6.27 -14.87
N ASN A 92 12.45 5.94 -14.81
CA ASN A 92 13.38 6.14 -15.92
C ASN A 92 13.25 5.04 -16.99
N ALA A 93 13.23 3.76 -16.62
CA ALA A 93 13.07 2.66 -17.58
C ALA A 93 11.74 2.73 -18.37
N LEU A 94 10.69 3.31 -17.77
CA LEU A 94 9.44 3.61 -18.47
C LEU A 94 9.59 4.67 -19.57
N LYS A 95 10.46 5.67 -19.37
CA LYS A 95 10.75 6.68 -20.40
C LYS A 95 11.51 6.08 -21.57
N ASP A 96 12.36 5.09 -21.30
CA ASP A 96 13.17 4.39 -22.30
C ASP A 96 12.36 3.33 -23.07
N GLY A 97 11.11 3.08 -22.68
CA GLY A 97 10.18 2.23 -23.43
C GLY A 97 10.39 0.72 -23.19
N GLU A 98 10.93 0.31 -22.05
CA GLU A 98 11.21 -1.10 -21.73
C GLU A 98 10.29 -1.68 -20.62
N PRO A 99 8.99 -1.94 -20.91
CA PRO A 99 8.04 -2.40 -19.91
C PRO A 99 8.37 -3.80 -19.35
N GLU A 100 8.98 -4.69 -20.13
CA GLU A 100 9.38 -6.01 -19.66
C GLU A 100 10.55 -5.97 -18.68
N HIS A 101 11.51 -5.05 -18.89
CA HIS A 101 12.59 -4.84 -17.95
C HIS A 101 12.05 -4.35 -16.60
N VAL A 102 11.12 -3.40 -16.62
CA VAL A 102 10.42 -2.92 -15.41
C VAL A 102 9.67 -4.05 -14.70
N ARG A 103 8.99 -4.92 -15.44
CA ARG A 103 8.30 -6.09 -14.88
C ARG A 103 9.24 -7.01 -14.14
N GLN A 104 10.40 -7.29 -14.72
CA GLN A 104 11.41 -8.14 -14.10
C GLN A 104 11.99 -7.50 -12.84
N LEU A 105 12.39 -6.23 -12.91
CA LEU A 105 12.93 -5.48 -11.78
C LEU A 105 11.95 -5.44 -10.60
N ALA A 106 10.67 -5.17 -10.86
CA ALA A 106 9.65 -5.15 -9.81
C ALA A 106 9.46 -6.52 -9.16
N LYS A 107 9.44 -7.61 -9.95
CA LYS A 107 9.32 -8.97 -9.42
C LYS A 107 10.52 -9.35 -8.55
N GLU A 108 11.73 -9.03 -8.99
CA GLU A 108 12.96 -9.28 -8.23
C GLU A 108 12.99 -8.46 -6.94
N SER A 109 12.62 -7.19 -7.02
CA SER A 109 12.54 -6.31 -5.85
C SER A 109 11.54 -6.81 -4.80
N VAL A 110 10.34 -7.24 -5.20
CA VAL A 110 9.37 -7.80 -4.24
C VAL A 110 9.90 -9.07 -3.59
N LYS A 111 10.49 -9.99 -4.38
CA LYS A 111 11.10 -11.21 -3.84
C LYS A 111 12.21 -10.91 -2.83
N ARG A 112 13.11 -9.98 -3.17
CA ARG A 112 14.18 -9.54 -2.28
C ARG A 112 13.61 -8.94 -1.00
N GLY A 113 12.63 -8.05 -1.10
CA GLY A 113 11.99 -7.44 0.07
C GLY A 113 11.33 -8.47 1.00
N GLN A 114 10.64 -9.46 0.45
CA GLN A 114 10.04 -10.55 1.24
C GLN A 114 11.09 -11.40 1.96
N GLU A 115 12.20 -11.70 1.28
CA GLU A 115 13.30 -12.46 1.84
C GLU A 115 14.02 -11.67 2.96
N LEU A 116 14.24 -10.38 2.76
CA LEU A 116 14.80 -9.51 3.81
C LEU A 116 13.90 -9.45 5.04
N ILE A 117 12.59 -9.29 4.87
CA ILE A 117 11.65 -9.31 6.00
C ILE A 117 11.71 -10.65 6.74
N ARG A 118 11.80 -11.77 6.01
CA ARG A 118 11.93 -13.10 6.60
C ARG A 118 13.21 -13.24 7.41
N ARG A 119 14.35 -12.80 6.87
CA ARG A 119 15.66 -12.83 7.54
C ARG A 119 15.69 -11.93 8.76
N ALA A 120 15.20 -10.69 8.64
CA ALA A 120 15.16 -9.74 9.74
C ALA A 120 14.26 -10.23 10.89
N LYS A 121 13.15 -10.94 10.60
CA LYS A 121 12.32 -11.62 11.61
C LYS A 121 13.02 -12.81 12.28
N ALA A 122 14.12 -13.29 11.72
CA ALA A 122 14.99 -14.32 12.29
C ALA A 122 16.26 -13.68 12.92
N ASP A 123 16.16 -12.42 13.36
CA ASP A 123 17.21 -11.65 14.03
C ASP A 123 18.49 -11.41 13.20
N ASP A 124 18.37 -11.43 11.86
CA ASP A 124 19.45 -11.04 10.95
C ASP A 124 19.56 -9.50 10.88
N THR A 125 20.56 -8.94 11.57
CA THR A 125 20.78 -7.50 11.65
C THR A 125 21.14 -6.87 10.30
N ALA A 126 21.88 -7.58 9.44
CA ALA A 126 22.22 -7.06 8.12
C ALA A 126 20.97 -6.93 7.23
N ALA A 127 20.03 -7.89 7.35
CA ALA A 127 18.74 -7.78 6.67
C ALA A 127 17.89 -6.62 7.22
N LEU A 128 17.94 -6.37 8.53
CA LEU A 128 17.24 -5.24 9.15
C LEU A 128 17.77 -3.89 8.66
N ASP A 129 19.10 -3.73 8.62
CA ASP A 129 19.76 -2.52 8.12
C ASP A 129 19.38 -2.27 6.65
N GLU A 130 19.42 -3.30 5.81
CA GLU A 130 19.04 -3.18 4.39
C GLU A 130 17.55 -2.81 4.21
N LEU A 131 16.65 -3.32 5.05
CA LEU A 131 15.24 -2.93 5.02
C LEU A 131 15.03 -1.46 5.38
N ALA A 132 15.79 -0.95 6.35
CA ALA A 132 15.74 0.45 6.76
C ALA A 132 16.29 1.37 5.65
N GLU A 133 17.43 1.01 5.05
CA GLU A 133 18.06 1.79 3.98
C GLU A 133 17.23 1.85 2.69
N SER A 134 16.56 0.74 2.33
CA SER A 134 15.71 0.67 1.13
C SER A 134 14.30 1.25 1.35
N GLY A 135 13.94 1.61 2.58
CA GLY A 135 12.60 2.11 2.92
C GLY A 135 11.50 1.05 2.83
N ARG A 136 11.87 -0.24 2.85
CA ARG A 136 10.96 -1.39 2.69
C ARG A 136 10.17 -1.73 3.94
N ALA A 137 10.74 -1.44 5.10
CA ALA A 137 10.10 -1.66 6.38
C ALA A 137 10.49 -0.57 7.37
N THR A 138 9.73 -0.49 8.44
CA THR A 138 10.02 0.30 9.63
C THR A 138 10.04 -0.62 10.83
N MET A 139 10.92 -0.34 11.80
CA MET A 139 10.91 -1.05 13.07
C MET A 139 10.14 -0.23 14.11
N ASN A 140 9.23 -0.88 14.84
CA ASN A 140 8.62 -0.26 16.01
C ASN A 140 9.69 -0.16 17.12
N PRO A 141 10.06 1.05 17.59
CA PRO A 141 11.13 1.20 18.57
C PRO A 141 10.77 0.65 19.95
N VAL A 142 9.47 0.44 20.23
CA VAL A 142 8.99 -0.07 21.53
C VAL A 142 8.90 -1.59 21.51
N THR A 143 8.35 -2.17 20.45
CA THR A 143 8.10 -3.63 20.37
C THR A 143 9.19 -4.39 19.61
N GLY A 144 10.07 -3.71 18.89
CA GLY A 144 11.02 -4.32 17.96
C GLY A 144 10.36 -4.91 16.70
N GLU A 145 9.05 -4.74 16.54
CA GLU A 145 8.31 -5.34 15.43
C GLU A 145 8.68 -4.72 14.07
N ILE A 146 8.99 -5.57 13.10
CA ILE A 146 9.26 -5.18 11.72
C ILE A 146 7.94 -5.04 10.97
N MET A 147 7.62 -3.81 10.59
CA MET A 147 6.41 -3.44 9.85
C MET A 147 6.77 -3.09 8.41
N GLN A 148 6.32 -3.90 7.45
CA GLN A 148 6.56 -3.65 6.03
C GLN A 148 5.82 -2.39 5.55
N ILE A 149 6.39 -1.70 4.55
CA ILE A 149 5.75 -0.57 3.90
C ILE A 149 4.94 -1.03 2.68
N TYR A 150 3.67 -0.62 2.64
CA TYR A 150 2.71 -0.92 1.58
C TYR A 150 2.76 0.14 0.48
N ALA A 151 2.89 -0.31 -0.77
CA ALA A 151 2.94 0.59 -1.92
C ALA A 151 1.52 0.95 -2.40
N LEU A 152 1.09 2.19 -2.18
CA LEU A 152 -0.23 2.65 -2.61
C LEU A 152 -0.33 2.71 -4.14
N CYS A 153 -1.43 2.18 -4.70
CA CYS A 153 -1.67 2.24 -6.15
C CYS A 153 -1.63 3.67 -6.68
N ALA A 154 -2.16 4.63 -5.90
CA ALA A 154 -2.18 6.04 -6.25
C ALA A 154 -0.78 6.65 -6.44
N ARG A 155 0.22 6.15 -5.71
CA ARG A 155 1.60 6.62 -5.81
C ARG A 155 2.40 5.87 -6.88
N MET A 156 2.10 4.59 -7.06
CA MET A 156 2.81 3.75 -8.04
C MET A 156 2.31 3.93 -9.48
N ASN A 157 1.13 4.51 -9.68
CA ASN A 157 0.54 4.72 -11.00
C ASN A 157 -0.06 6.12 -11.16
N PRO A 158 0.73 7.20 -11.03
CA PRO A 158 0.21 8.57 -11.12
C PRO A 158 -0.31 8.94 -12.51
N THR A 159 0.22 8.30 -13.58
CA THR A 159 -0.13 8.59 -14.98
C THR A 159 -1.16 7.63 -15.58
N GLY A 160 -1.53 6.57 -14.85
CA GLY A 160 -2.43 5.52 -15.35
C GLY A 160 -1.80 4.50 -16.28
N GLN A 161 -0.51 4.60 -16.57
CA GLN A 161 0.23 3.73 -17.48
C GLN A 161 1.14 2.76 -16.73
N CYS A 162 0.60 2.03 -15.74
CA CYS A 162 1.38 1.08 -14.96
C CYS A 162 1.87 -0.09 -15.85
N PRO A 163 3.18 -0.34 -15.95
CA PRO A 163 3.73 -1.45 -16.75
C PRO A 163 3.41 -2.82 -16.14
N LEU A 164 3.15 -2.86 -14.82
CA LEU A 164 2.73 -4.07 -14.10
C LEU A 164 1.22 -4.27 -14.11
N PHE A 165 0.48 -3.52 -14.94
CA PHE A 165 -0.95 -3.74 -15.07
C PHE A 165 -1.21 -5.11 -15.71
N GLU A 166 -1.75 -6.01 -14.91
CA GLU A 166 -2.23 -7.32 -15.36
C GLU A 166 -3.75 -7.37 -15.10
N PRO A 167 -4.59 -7.50 -16.15
CA PRO A 167 -6.04 -7.45 -16.00
C PRO A 167 -6.53 -8.65 -15.18
N LYS A 168 -7.47 -8.42 -14.25
CA LYS A 168 -8.23 -9.50 -13.63
C LYS A 168 -8.92 -10.28 -14.75
N SER A 169 -8.69 -11.59 -14.83
CA SER A 169 -9.48 -12.45 -15.70
C SER A 169 -10.96 -12.27 -15.38
N ALA A 170 -11.80 -12.21 -16.41
CA ALA A 170 -13.24 -12.13 -16.21
C ALA A 170 -13.67 -13.32 -15.33
N PRO A 171 -14.57 -13.13 -14.34
CA PRO A 171 -15.20 -14.26 -13.69
C PRO A 171 -15.85 -15.10 -14.79
N LYS A 172 -15.45 -16.37 -14.88
CA LYS A 172 -16.11 -17.35 -15.75
C LYS A 172 -17.53 -17.59 -15.29
#